data_AF-A0A6N7S431-F1
#
_entry.id   AF-A0A6N7S431-F1
#
_cell.length_a   1.000
_cell.length_b   1.000
_cell.length_c   1.000
_cell.angle_alpha   90.00
_cell.angle_beta   90.00
_cell.angle_gamma   90.00
#
_symmetry.space_group_name_H-M   'P 1'
#
loop_
_entity.id
_entity.type
_entity.pdbx_description
1 polymer ?
#
loop_
_entity_poly.entity_id
_entity_poly.type
_entity_poly.pdbx_seq_one_letter_code
_entity_poly.pdbx_strand_id
1 'polypeptide(L)'
;MPYAYFLQCTLFPLPFLNEGGIYYLIGGFLLYALRPRRAVQLSVFTLTLGGLYALMLGQMNFSFIEVLTPGYEWMGLFAVGLMALYIGRRGPRNQRFFYWFYPAHIYLFYILSCLMI
;
A
#
# COMPACT_ATOMS: atom_id res chain seq x y z
N MET A 1 -22.04 21.35 1.74
CA MET A 1 -21.00 20.32 1.46
C MET A 1 -20.63 20.08 -0.02
N PRO A 2 -21.26 20.65 -1.08
CA PRO A 2 -20.87 20.33 -2.46
C PRO A 2 -19.61 21.06 -2.94
N TYR A 3 -19.37 22.31 -2.52
CA TYR A 3 -18.22 23.10 -2.97
C TYR A 3 -16.87 22.60 -2.44
N ALA A 4 -16.82 22.12 -1.19
CA ALA A 4 -15.60 21.55 -0.61
C ALA A 4 -15.19 20.25 -1.34
N TYR A 5 -16.17 19.40 -1.66
CA TYR A 5 -15.96 18.18 -2.45
C TYR A 5 -15.54 18.50 -3.89
N PHE A 6 -16.17 19.51 -4.51
CA PHE A 6 -15.81 19.97 -5.85
C PHE A 6 -14.36 20.48 -5.92
N LEU A 7 -13.94 21.33 -4.99
CA LEU A 7 -12.56 21.84 -4.90
C LEU A 7 -11.55 20.70 -4.67
N GLN A 8 -11.93 19.69 -3.86
CA GLN A 8 -11.14 18.48 -3.63
C GLN A 8 -10.99 17.62 -4.89
N CYS A 9 -12.02 17.50 -5.72
CA CYS A 9 -11.95 16.68 -6.94
C CYS A 9 -11.29 17.40 -8.14
N THR A 10 -11.12 18.72 -8.10
CA THR A 10 -10.66 19.51 -9.26
C THR A 10 -9.33 20.23 -9.07
N LEU A 11 -9.04 20.79 -7.89
CA LEU A 11 -7.88 21.68 -7.70
C LEU A 11 -6.77 21.08 -6.84
N PHE A 12 -7.10 20.19 -5.90
CA PHE A 12 -6.11 19.56 -5.03
C PHE A 12 -6.02 18.06 -5.35
N PRO A 13 -4.82 17.47 -5.47
CA PRO A 13 -4.70 16.01 -5.52
C PRO A 13 -5.27 15.45 -4.23
N LEU A 14 -6.36 14.68 -4.33
CA LEU A 14 -7.14 14.16 -3.21
C LEU A 14 -6.23 13.45 -2.20
N PRO A 15 -5.88 14.07 -1.06
CA PRO A 15 -5.04 13.40 -0.08
C PRO A 15 -5.82 12.25 0.56
N PHE A 16 -7.15 12.27 0.55
CA PHE A 16 -7.96 11.25 1.21
C PHE A 16 -8.54 10.19 0.26
N LEU A 17 -8.55 10.43 -1.06
CA LEU A 17 -9.14 9.54 -2.06
C LEU A 17 -8.14 9.01 -3.10
N ASN A 18 -6.89 9.47 -3.09
CA ASN A 18 -5.83 8.85 -3.88
C ASN A 18 -5.42 7.53 -3.20
N GLU A 19 -5.15 6.49 -4.00
CA GLU A 19 -4.53 5.22 -3.64
C GLU A 19 -3.34 5.38 -2.66
N GLY A 20 -2.59 6.49 -2.77
CA GLY A 20 -1.49 6.87 -1.87
C GLY A 20 -1.84 7.93 -0.84
N GLY A 21 -3.07 7.91 -0.29
CA GLY A 21 -3.62 8.98 0.54
C GLY A 21 -2.84 9.33 1.82
N ILE A 22 -3.38 10.24 2.62
CA ILE A 22 -2.71 10.88 3.76
C ILE A 22 -2.25 9.85 4.80
N TYR A 23 -2.96 8.73 4.89
CA TYR A 23 -2.60 7.59 5.71
C TYR A 23 -1.23 7.00 5.33
N TYR A 24 -0.93 6.87 4.03
CA TYR A 24 0.37 6.39 3.55
C TYR A 24 1.47 7.43 3.74
N LEU A 25 1.16 8.72 3.63
CA LEU A 25 2.13 9.79 3.94
C LEU A 25 2.52 9.80 5.42
N ILE A 26 1.53 9.74 6.32
CA ILE A 26 1.76 9.67 7.76
C ILE A 26 2.50 8.37 8.09
N GLY A 27 2.09 7.24 7.50
CA GLY A 27 2.80 5.96 7.62
C GLY A 27 4.26 6.08 7.20
N GLY A 28 4.54 6.65 6.03
CA GLY A 28 5.89 6.88 5.53
C GLY A 28 6.73 7.76 6.46
N PHE A 29 6.15 8.83 7.00
CA PHE A 29 6.82 9.69 7.98
C PHE A 29 7.16 8.94 9.27
N LEU A 30 6.21 8.16 9.81
CA LEU A 30 6.42 7.32 10.99
C LEU A 30 7.53 6.29 10.74
N LEU A 31 7.53 5.61 9.60
CA LEU A 31 8.57 4.64 9.25
C LEU A 31 9.94 5.29 9.14
N TYR A 32 10.00 6.50 8.60
CA TYR A 32 11.25 7.26 8.48
C TYR A 32 11.79 7.64 9.86
N ALA A 33 10.93 8.18 10.75
CA ALA A 33 11.30 8.53 12.10
C ALA A 33 11.75 7.31 12.94
N LEU A 34 11.12 6.16 12.73
CA LEU A 34 11.38 4.91 13.46
C LEU A 34 12.46 4.02 12.82
N ARG A 35 13.10 4.47 11.74
CA ARG A 35 14.16 3.75 11.02
C ARG A 35 15.27 3.15 11.91
N PRO A 36 15.71 3.78 13.03
CA PRO A 36 16.74 3.18 13.87
C PRO A 36 16.26 1.93 14.62
N ARG A 37 14.97 1.85 14.96
CA ARG A 37 14.37 0.79 15.78
C ARG A 37 13.50 -0.11 14.94
N ARG A 38 14.14 -1.05 14.26
CA ARG A 38 13.49 -1.87 13.23
C ARG A 38 12.28 -2.67 13.70
N ALA A 39 12.32 -3.27 14.88
CA ALA A 39 11.17 -3.98 15.42
C ALA A 39 9.95 -3.06 15.62
N VAL A 40 10.19 -1.82 16.04
CA VAL A 40 9.16 -0.79 16.22
C VAL A 40 8.67 -0.26 14.86
N GLN A 41 9.56 -0.11 13.90
CA GLN A 41 9.21 0.26 12.53
C GLN A 41 8.26 -0.78 11.90
N LEU A 42 8.58 -2.08 12.04
CA LEU A 42 7.76 -3.17 11.55
C LEU A 42 6.40 -3.22 12.27
N SER A 43 6.39 -3.09 13.60
CA SER A 43 5.12 -3.11 14.34
C SER A 43 4.22 -1.95 13.96
N VAL A 44 4.76 -0.73 13.81
CA VAL A 44 4.00 0.44 13.38
C VAL A 44 3.50 0.29 11.94
N PHE A 45 4.30 -0.29 11.04
CA PHE A 45 3.84 -0.61 9.69
C PHE A 45 2.66 -1.58 9.69
N THR A 46 2.77 -2.68 10.43
CA THR A 46 1.70 -3.68 10.55
C THR A 46 0.44 -3.08 11.18
N LEU A 47 0.59 -2.27 12.23
CA LEU A 47 -0.55 -1.65 12.91
C LEU A 47 -1.25 -0.60 12.04
N THR A 48 -0.50 0.18 11.27
CA THR A 48 -1.09 1.20 10.40
C THR A 48 -1.89 0.57 9.26
N LEU A 49 -1.30 -0.37 8.51
CA LEU A 49 -2.00 -1.05 7.41
C LEU A 49 -3.07 -2.01 7.91
N GLY A 50 -2.78 -2.80 8.95
CA GLY A 50 -3.74 -3.72 9.54
C GLY A 50 -4.92 -3.00 10.19
N GLY A 51 -4.68 -1.84 10.81
CA GLY A 51 -5.72 -0.98 11.36
C GLY A 51 -6.62 -0.36 10.29
N LEU A 52 -6.04 0.14 9.20
CA LEU A 52 -6.80 0.62 8.03
C LEU A 52 -7.67 -0.49 7.45
N TYR A 53 -7.08 -1.65 7.22
CA TYR A 53 -7.78 -2.80 6.70
C TYR A 53 -8.92 -3.27 7.63
N ALA A 54 -8.69 -3.31 8.95
CA ALA A 54 -9.72 -3.66 9.93
C ALA A 54 -10.87 -2.63 9.97
N LEU A 55 -10.56 -1.34 9.83
CA LEU A 55 -11.58 -0.28 9.72
C LEU A 55 -12.43 -0.47 8.46
N MET A 56 -11.81 -0.78 7.32
CA MET A 56 -12.53 -1.05 6.06
C MET A 56 -13.43 -2.27 6.20
N LEU A 57 -12.93 -3.37 6.78
CA LEU A 57 -13.72 -4.56 7.06
C LEU A 57 -14.91 -4.28 7.98
N GLY A 58 -14.74 -3.43 9.00
CA GLY A 58 -15.82 -3.04 9.90
C GLY A 58 -16.93 -2.21 9.27
N GLN A 59 -16.72 -1.66 8.06
CA GLN A 59 -17.74 -0.92 7.30
C GLN A 59 -18.43 -1.79 6.23
N MET A 60 -17.93 -2.99 5.93
CA MET A 60 -18.43 -3.87 4.88
C MET A 60 -19.32 -4.99 5.44
N ASN A 61 -20.37 -5.38 4.70
CA ASN A 61 -21.18 -6.56 5.02
C ASN A 61 -20.45 -7.82 4.56
N PHE A 62 -19.45 -8.24 5.34
CA PHE A 62 -18.57 -9.41 5.17
C PHE A 62 -18.99 -10.48 4.14
N SER A 63 -18.64 -10.26 2.87
CA SER A 63 -18.50 -11.33 1.87
C SER A 63 -17.01 -11.64 1.70
N PHE A 64 -16.63 -12.92 1.69
CA PHE A 64 -15.23 -13.34 1.52
C PHE A 64 -14.60 -12.76 0.24
N ILE A 65 -15.38 -12.59 -0.83
CA ILE A 65 -14.89 -12.01 -2.09
C ILE A 65 -14.61 -10.50 -1.94
N GLU A 66 -15.38 -9.79 -1.11
CA GLU A 66 -15.16 -8.38 -0.80
C GLU A 66 -13.94 -8.15 0.11
N VAL A 67 -13.48 -9.18 0.82
CA VAL A 67 -12.22 -9.13 1.57
C VAL A 67 -11.01 -9.17 0.63
N LEU A 68 -11.11 -9.94 -0.47
CA LEU A 68 -10.00 -10.10 -1.42
C LEU A 68 -9.92 -9.00 -2.49
N THR A 69 -11.06 -8.41 -2.90
CA THR A 69 -11.12 -7.63 -4.14
C THR A 69 -11.02 -6.12 -3.91
N PRO A 70 -11.86 -5.46 -3.08
CA PRO A 70 -11.70 -4.04 -2.75
C PRO A 70 -10.68 -3.78 -1.62
N GLY A 71 -10.41 -4.74 -0.72
CA GLY A 71 -9.54 -4.55 0.44
C GLY A 71 -8.06 -4.92 0.22
N TYR A 72 -7.41 -4.49 -0.86
CA TYR A 72 -6.04 -4.93 -1.21
C TYR A 72 -4.95 -4.56 -0.18
N GLU A 73 -5.27 -3.79 0.86
CA GLU A 73 -4.36 -3.42 1.96
C GLU A 73 -3.78 -4.64 2.68
N TRP A 74 -4.50 -5.78 2.69
CA TRP A 74 -3.99 -7.04 3.25
C TRP A 74 -2.68 -7.47 2.58
N MET A 75 -2.48 -7.15 1.30
CA MET A 75 -1.24 -7.46 0.57
C MET A 75 -0.04 -6.71 1.16
N GLY A 76 -0.27 -5.51 1.69
CA GLY A 76 0.78 -4.71 2.34
C GLY A 76 1.31 -5.34 3.63
N LEU A 77 0.52 -6.17 4.32
CA LEU A 77 0.99 -6.90 5.50
C LEU A 77 2.06 -7.95 5.14
N PHE A 78 2.00 -8.54 3.95
CA PHE A 78 3.03 -9.47 3.48
C PHE A 78 4.39 -8.78 3.29
N ALA A 79 4.41 -7.48 3.02
CA ALA A 79 5.64 -6.72 2.89
C ALA A 79 6.43 -6.64 4.21
N VAL A 80 5.78 -6.79 5.37
CA VAL A 80 6.43 -6.85 6.70
C VAL A 80 7.50 -7.95 6.73
N GLY A 81 7.22 -9.11 6.13
CA GLY A 81 8.16 -10.23 6.06
C GLY A 81 9.42 -9.87 5.30
N LEU A 82 9.28 -9.26 4.11
CA LEU A 82 10.41 -8.78 3.32
C LEU A 82 11.17 -7.66 4.03
N MET A 83 10.44 -6.74 4.69
CA MET A 83 11.02 -5.69 5.51
C MET A 83 11.77 -6.24 6.72
N ALA A 84 11.42 -7.41 7.25
CA ALA A 84 12.14 -8.09 8.34
C ALA A 84 13.41 -8.81 7.85
N LEU A 85 13.42 -9.29 6.60
CA LEU A 85 14.58 -9.94 5.97
C LEU A 85 15.65 -8.96 5.47
N TYR A 86 15.32 -7.67 5.33
CA TYR A 86 16.30 -6.63 4.97
C TYR A 86 17.53 -6.64 5.91
N ILE A 87 18.71 -6.20 5.47
CA ILE A 87 19.93 -6.24 6.32
C ILE A 87 20.40 -4.82 6.68
N GLY A 88 19.64 -3.79 6.30
CA GLY A 88 20.01 -2.39 6.53
C GLY A 88 21.00 -1.82 5.51
N ARG A 89 21.61 -2.68 4.68
CA ARG A 89 22.52 -2.28 3.61
C ARG A 89 21.75 -1.94 2.34
N ARG A 90 22.09 -0.79 1.74
CA ARG A 90 21.57 -0.42 0.42
C ARG A 90 22.06 -1.44 -0.60
N GLY A 91 21.14 -2.10 -1.29
CA GLY A 91 21.47 -3.00 -2.39
C GLY A 91 22.15 -2.28 -3.56
N PRO A 92 22.83 -3.02 -4.46
CA PRO A 92 23.40 -2.44 -5.66
C PRO A 92 22.31 -1.76 -6.49
N ARG A 93 22.56 -0.54 -6.95
CA ARG A 93 21.59 0.25 -7.74
C ARG A 93 21.50 -0.34 -9.16
N ASN A 94 20.68 -1.37 -9.34
CA ASN A 94 20.38 -1.94 -10.65
C ASN A 94 19.12 -1.28 -11.24
N GLN A 95 19.30 -0.13 -11.88
CA GLN A 95 18.20 0.61 -12.53
C GLN A 95 17.55 -0.21 -13.65
N ARG A 96 18.33 -1.00 -14.39
CA ARG A 96 17.83 -1.83 -15.50
C ARG A 96 16.83 -2.87 -15.02
N PHE A 97 17.09 -3.52 -13.88
CA PHE A 97 16.14 -4.46 -13.30
C PHE A 97 14.79 -3.79 -13.03
N PHE A 98 14.77 -2.61 -12.42
CA PHE A 98 13.53 -1.89 -12.15
C PHE A 98 12.75 -1.56 -13.43
N TYR A 99 13.43 -1.04 -14.46
CA TYR A 99 12.78 -0.67 -15.73
C TYR A 99 12.29 -1.87 -16.55
N TRP A 100 12.86 -3.06 -16.37
CA TRP A 100 12.35 -4.30 -16.97
C TRP A 100 11.24 -4.92 -16.12
N PHE A 101 11.45 -5.02 -14.82
CA PHE A 101 10.51 -5.62 -13.88
C PHE A 101 9.19 -4.87 -13.86
N TYR A 102 9.22 -3.53 -13.89
CA TYR A 102 8.01 -2.70 -13.78
C TYR A 102 6.97 -2.97 -14.89
N PRO A 103 7.29 -2.88 -16.19
CA PRO A 103 6.34 -3.27 -17.22
C PRO A 103 6.05 -4.77 -17.21
N ALA A 104 7.06 -5.62 -16.97
CA ALA A 104 6.89 -7.07 -17.06
C ALA A 104 5.86 -7.63 -16.09
N HIS A 105 5.87 -7.22 -14.80
CA HIS A 105 4.90 -7.75 -13.83
C HIS A 105 3.47 -7.24 -14.11
N ILE A 106 3.32 -6.01 -14.62
CA ILE A 106 2.02 -5.47 -15.04
C ILE A 106 1.44 -6.32 -16.18
N TYR A 107 2.22 -6.57 -17.22
CA TYR A 107 1.78 -7.42 -18.34
C TYR A 107 1.53 -8.86 -17.91
N LEU A 108 2.34 -9.40 -17.00
CA LEU A 108 2.14 -10.75 -16.45
C LEU A 108 0.78 -10.84 -15.73
N PHE A 109 0.46 -9.91 -14.84
CA PHE A 109 -0.83 -9.89 -14.15
C PHE A 109 -1.99 -9.63 -15.10
N TYR A 110 -1.81 -8.80 -16.12
CA TYR A 110 -2.80 -8.58 -17.17
C TYR A 110 -3.11 -9.87 -17.94
N ILE A 111 -2.08 -10.59 -18.40
CA ILE A 111 -2.24 -11.86 -19.13
C ILE A 111 -2.91 -12.90 -18.21
N LEU A 112 -2.48 -13.02 -16.96
CA LEU A 112 -3.11 -13.90 -15.97
C LEU A 112 -4.60 -13.56 -15.79
N SER A 113 -4.94 -12.27 -15.69
CA SER A 113 -6.34 -11.82 -15.60
C SER A 113 -7.14 -12.20 -16.84
N CYS A 114 -6.57 -12.13 -18.04
CA CYS A 114 -7.24 -12.55 -19.27
C CYS A 114 -7.44 -14.07 -19.35
N LEU A 115 -6.55 -14.87 -18.75
CA LEU A 115 -6.65 -16.33 -18.71
C LEU A 115 -7.59 -16.86 -17.63
N MET A 116 -7.83 -16.06 -16.58
CA MET A 116 -8.74 -16.39 -15.47
C MET A 116 -10.17 -15.86 -15.68
N ILE A 117 -10.41 -15.11 -16.76
CA ILE A 117 -11.75 -14.74 -17.26
C ILE A 117 -12.33 -15.91 -18.07
#